data_AF-A0A6N2S8Z7-F1
#
_entry.id   AF-A0A6N2S8Z7-F1
#
_cell.length_a   1.000
_cell.length_b   1.000
_cell.length_c   1.000
_cell.angle_alpha   90.00
_cell.angle_beta   90.00
_cell.angle_gamma   90.00
#
_symmetry.space_group_name_H-M   'P 1'
#
loop_
_entity.id
_entity.type
_entity.pdbx_description
1 polymer ?
#
loop_
_entity_poly.entity_id
_entity_poly.type
_entity_poly.pdbx_seq_one_letter_code
_entity_poly.pdbx_strand_id
1 'polypeptide(L)'
;MNIKTLLSHFMKSKKVEISELRAVIEQSGNGHLPLSCRVELLQSIGNVEIVNKVFAECCKKVYPLWGNEIEDTLLRKLLCSADECLYHGKGKADALVEEANRLRNYVEGQSCTESMAGWAVISLCYSIADHADAMLEIDEYEGEDDGAFEYEVWNTDFFASMAFAGGNPFVDEGDAGKRREFWNWYLDTVETLCRKSDVPLIRIDAPKKKEVEQNTIPQRTQTYQTPAILSKIQEVIDSALMLYDKDYNDKWDKIIISTRCMAVGLRAKNAVIKEGQEHRMKISLQVFDIMNDIKKEMYNQAKEEGAWFYCIIELNPDLTYSIRFIYDDKSQIPQDHLVDSDDFVAEFKKYPRAKEYTPMWWQEILGKKAKYLE
;
A
#
# COMPACT_ATOMS: atom_id res chain seq x y z
N MET A 1 -2.78 -36.96 33.21
CA MET A 1 -3.46 -35.77 32.66
C MET A 1 -2.92 -34.56 33.40
N ASN A 2 -2.26 -33.63 32.70
CA ASN A 2 -1.47 -32.55 33.31
C ASN A 2 -2.40 -31.43 33.83
N ILE A 3 -2.13 -30.91 35.03
CA ILE A 3 -2.87 -29.81 35.68
C ILE A 3 -2.87 -28.55 34.79
N LYS A 4 -1.80 -28.31 34.01
CA LYS A 4 -1.77 -27.22 33.00
C LYS A 4 -2.81 -27.40 31.89
N THR A 5 -3.03 -28.62 31.42
CA THR A 5 -4.03 -28.91 30.38
C THR A 5 -5.44 -28.75 30.92
N LEU A 6 -5.68 -29.15 32.18
CA LEU A 6 -6.95 -28.94 32.88
C LEU A 6 -7.24 -27.45 33.12
N LEU A 7 -6.26 -26.64 33.53
CA LEU A 7 -6.40 -25.18 33.69
C LEU A 7 -6.65 -24.46 32.36
N SER A 8 -5.95 -24.85 31.29
CA SER A 8 -6.19 -24.29 29.93
C SER A 8 -7.59 -24.59 29.42
N HIS A 9 -8.16 -25.74 29.80
CA HIS A 9 -9.53 -26.12 29.42
C HIS A 9 -10.58 -25.46 30.33
N PHE A 10 -10.25 -25.22 31.60
CA PHE A 10 -11.13 -24.52 32.55
C PHE A 10 -11.24 -23.02 32.25
N MET A 11 -10.13 -22.37 31.87
CA MET A 11 -10.11 -20.93 31.52
C MET A 11 -10.81 -20.63 30.19
N LYS A 12 -10.85 -21.57 29.24
CA LYS A 12 -11.62 -21.46 27.99
C LYS A 12 -13.15 -21.49 28.16
N SER A 13 -13.66 -21.57 29.40
CA SER A 13 -15.10 -21.65 29.70
C SER A 13 -15.67 -20.47 30.48
N LYS A 14 -14.83 -19.51 30.92
CA LYS A 14 -15.33 -18.31 31.60
C LYS A 14 -15.82 -17.35 30.53
N LYS A 15 -17.15 -17.17 30.46
CA LYS A 15 -17.75 -16.11 29.63
C LYS A 15 -17.19 -14.77 30.11
N VAL A 16 -16.53 -14.03 29.23
CA VAL A 16 -16.03 -12.69 29.56
C VAL A 16 -17.26 -11.79 29.78
N GLU A 17 -17.41 -11.27 30.99
CA GLU A 17 -18.54 -10.41 31.34
C GLU A 17 -18.21 -8.97 30.94
N ILE A 18 -18.99 -8.39 30.03
CA ILE A 18 -18.78 -7.02 29.54
C ILE A 18 -18.77 -5.99 30.69
N SER A 19 -19.54 -6.23 31.76
CA SER A 19 -19.53 -5.37 32.95
C SER A 19 -18.19 -5.36 33.68
N GLU A 20 -17.45 -6.48 33.69
CA GLU A 20 -16.10 -6.54 34.26
C GLU A 20 -15.14 -5.68 33.42
N LEU A 21 -15.23 -5.77 32.09
CA LEU A 21 -14.41 -4.97 31.18
C LEU A 21 -14.69 -3.47 31.28
N ARG A 22 -15.97 -3.07 31.47
CA ARG A 22 -16.32 -1.68 31.74
C ARG A 22 -15.69 -1.17 33.02
N ALA A 23 -15.65 -1.98 34.08
CA ALA A 23 -14.98 -1.60 35.32
C ALA A 23 -13.47 -1.40 35.14
N VAL A 24 -12.83 -2.21 34.29
CA VAL A 24 -11.41 -2.04 33.92
C VAL A 24 -11.19 -0.69 33.21
N ILE A 25 -12.06 -0.32 32.26
CA ILE A 25 -11.99 0.98 31.55
C ILE A 25 -12.12 2.15 32.52
N GLU A 26 -13.07 2.09 33.46
CA GLU A 26 -13.29 3.17 34.44
C GLU A 26 -12.13 3.31 35.45
N GLN A 27 -11.46 2.20 35.79
CA GLN A 27 -10.30 2.21 36.68
C GLN A 27 -9.00 2.61 35.95
N SER A 28 -9.01 2.61 34.62
CA SER A 28 -7.86 2.97 33.80
C SER A 28 -7.59 4.47 33.83
N GLY A 29 -6.41 4.86 34.32
CA GLY A 29 -5.99 6.27 34.42
C GLY A 29 -5.98 6.98 33.06
N ASN A 30 -5.51 6.30 32.02
CA ASN A 30 -5.49 6.80 30.65
C ASN A 30 -6.75 6.38 29.84
N GLY A 31 -7.70 5.68 30.47
CA GLY A 31 -8.94 5.26 29.83
C GLY A 31 -8.80 4.13 28.81
N HIS A 32 -7.65 3.46 28.74
CA HIS A 32 -7.37 2.33 27.84
C HIS A 32 -8.03 1.04 28.32
N LEU A 33 -8.46 0.20 27.36
CA LEU A 33 -8.83 -1.20 27.60
C LEU A 33 -7.63 -2.08 27.23
N PRO A 34 -6.98 -2.74 28.22
CA PRO A 34 -5.76 -3.51 27.98
C PRO A 34 -5.89 -4.57 26.88
N LEU A 35 -4.82 -4.80 26.13
CA LEU A 35 -4.76 -5.83 25.08
C LEU A 35 -5.23 -7.20 25.58
N SER A 36 -4.78 -7.63 26.76
CA SER A 36 -5.17 -8.92 27.35
C SER A 36 -6.69 -9.07 27.50
N CYS A 37 -7.37 -8.03 27.95
CA CYS A 37 -8.83 -8.01 28.04
C CYS A 37 -9.51 -8.13 26.67
N ARG A 38 -8.94 -7.49 25.64
CA ARG A 38 -9.47 -7.53 24.28
C ARG A 38 -9.25 -8.90 23.64
N VAL A 39 -8.07 -9.48 23.81
CA VAL A 39 -7.73 -10.85 23.36
C VAL A 39 -8.68 -11.86 23.98
N GLU A 40 -8.84 -11.86 25.30
CA GLU A 40 -9.75 -12.77 26.00
C GLU A 40 -11.20 -12.62 25.51
N LEU A 41 -11.66 -11.37 25.36
CA LEU A 41 -13.01 -11.08 24.85
C LEU A 41 -13.20 -11.66 23.45
N LEU A 42 -12.30 -11.35 22.50
CA LEU A 42 -12.44 -11.77 21.10
C LEU A 42 -12.24 -13.28 20.92
N GLN A 43 -11.33 -13.91 21.67
CA GLN A 43 -11.20 -15.37 21.72
C GLN A 43 -12.49 -16.02 22.22
N SER A 44 -13.18 -15.42 23.20
CA SER A 44 -14.44 -15.94 23.73
C SER A 44 -15.61 -15.89 22.72
N ILE A 45 -15.52 -15.04 21.70
CA ILE A 45 -16.52 -14.99 20.60
C ILE A 45 -16.41 -16.26 19.75
N GLY A 46 -15.20 -16.78 19.54
CA GLY A 46 -14.97 -18.01 18.78
C GLY A 46 -15.41 -17.94 17.31
N ASN A 47 -15.59 -16.73 16.76
CA ASN A 47 -16.03 -16.50 15.39
C ASN A 47 -15.23 -15.36 14.77
N VAL A 48 -14.28 -15.73 13.91
CA VAL A 48 -13.39 -14.83 13.16
C VAL A 48 -14.14 -13.77 12.36
N GLU A 49 -15.27 -14.13 11.76
CA GLU A 49 -16.06 -13.20 10.95
C GLU A 49 -16.64 -12.09 11.83
N ILE A 50 -17.09 -12.41 13.04
CA ILE A 50 -17.57 -11.42 14.01
C ILE A 50 -16.42 -10.53 14.48
N VAL A 51 -15.24 -11.09 14.74
CA VAL A 51 -14.04 -10.31 15.14
C VAL A 51 -13.69 -9.28 14.07
N ASN A 52 -13.61 -9.71 12.80
CA ASN A 52 -13.32 -8.79 11.70
C ASN A 52 -14.44 -7.77 11.46
N LYS A 53 -15.71 -8.12 11.71
CA LYS A 53 -16.83 -7.16 11.69
C LYS A 53 -16.71 -6.12 12.79
N VAL A 54 -16.28 -6.49 14.00
CA VAL A 54 -15.98 -5.54 15.08
C VAL A 54 -14.89 -4.57 14.64
N PHE A 55 -13.80 -5.06 14.07
CA PHE A 55 -12.73 -4.23 13.52
C PHE A 55 -13.20 -3.30 12.39
N ALA A 56 -14.07 -3.79 11.50
CA ALA A 56 -14.69 -2.94 10.49
C ALA A 56 -15.51 -1.81 11.11
N GLU A 57 -16.31 -2.08 12.14
CA GLU A 57 -17.05 -1.03 12.85
C GLU A 57 -16.10 -0.03 13.54
N CYS A 58 -14.96 -0.48 14.09
CA CYS A 58 -13.93 0.40 14.64
C CYS A 58 -13.42 1.39 13.59
N CYS A 59 -13.07 0.91 12.39
CA CYS A 59 -12.67 1.77 11.27
C CYS A 59 -13.76 2.79 10.92
N LYS A 60 -15.03 2.37 10.86
CA LYS A 60 -16.15 3.26 10.52
C LYS A 60 -16.42 4.31 11.58
N LYS A 61 -16.17 4.00 12.86
CA LYS A 61 -16.34 4.96 13.96
C LYS A 61 -15.37 6.13 13.85
N VAL A 62 -14.16 5.89 13.35
CA VAL A 62 -13.11 6.90 13.22
C VAL A 62 -13.00 7.48 11.82
N TYR A 63 -13.65 6.87 10.83
CA TYR A 63 -13.70 7.36 9.46
C TYR A 63 -14.05 8.86 9.34
N PRO A 64 -15.06 9.41 10.06
CA PRO A 64 -15.38 10.84 9.97
C PRO A 64 -14.25 11.79 10.42
N LEU A 65 -13.21 11.28 11.08
CA LEU A 65 -12.07 12.06 11.55
C LEU A 65 -11.04 12.32 10.43
N TRP A 66 -11.22 11.76 9.23
CA TRP A 66 -10.28 11.87 8.10
C TRP A 66 -10.29 13.19 7.31
N GLY A 67 -11.07 14.19 7.72
CA GLY A 67 -11.13 15.48 7.04
C GLY A 67 -11.91 15.44 5.71
N ASN A 68 -12.48 16.58 5.32
CA ASN A 68 -13.50 16.66 4.27
C ASN A 68 -12.98 16.91 2.84
N GLU A 69 -11.67 16.92 2.59
CA GLU A 69 -11.16 17.29 1.27
C GLU A 69 -10.89 16.05 0.41
N ILE A 70 -11.65 15.95 -0.70
CA ILE A 70 -11.46 15.32 -2.03
C ILE A 70 -10.55 14.07 -2.17
N GLU A 71 -9.50 13.91 -1.38
CA GLU A 71 -8.49 12.85 -1.34
C GLU A 71 -8.96 11.60 -0.54
N ASP A 72 -10.01 11.70 0.27
CA ASP A 72 -10.63 10.63 1.08
C ASP A 72 -11.48 9.61 0.27
N THR A 73 -11.15 9.39 -1.00
CA THR A 73 -11.86 8.36 -1.80
C THR A 73 -11.13 7.03 -1.77
N LEU A 74 -9.81 6.98 -1.58
CA LEU A 74 -9.03 5.74 -1.66
C LEU A 74 -9.25 4.85 -0.45
N LEU A 75 -8.97 5.35 0.75
CA LEU A 75 -9.16 4.58 1.99
C LEU A 75 -10.64 4.27 2.24
N ARG A 76 -11.55 5.19 1.87
CA ARG A 76 -12.99 4.90 1.86
C ARG A 76 -13.36 3.78 0.89
N LYS A 77 -12.82 3.77 -0.34
CA LYS A 77 -13.04 2.65 -1.30
C LYS A 77 -12.52 1.34 -0.71
N LEU A 78 -11.36 1.36 -0.07
CA LEU A 78 -10.77 0.18 0.57
C LEU A 78 -11.66 -0.32 1.71
N LEU A 79 -12.10 0.56 2.61
CA LEU A 79 -13.01 0.24 3.71
C LEU A 79 -14.37 -0.30 3.20
N CYS A 80 -14.94 0.29 2.14
CA CYS A 80 -16.14 -0.24 1.49
C CYS A 80 -15.90 -1.64 0.89
N SER A 81 -14.71 -1.90 0.35
CA SER A 81 -14.36 -3.21 -0.21
C SER A 81 -14.20 -4.27 0.88
N ALA A 82 -13.61 -3.90 2.02
CA ALA A 82 -13.56 -4.75 3.22
C ALA A 82 -14.98 -5.06 3.74
N ASP A 83 -15.86 -4.07 3.77
CA ASP A 83 -17.27 -4.25 4.17
C ASP A 83 -18.03 -5.21 3.24
N GLU A 84 -17.87 -5.08 1.93
CA GLU A 84 -18.46 -6.00 0.96
C GLU A 84 -17.93 -7.43 1.13
N CYS A 85 -16.66 -7.58 1.50
CA CYS A 85 -16.06 -8.88 1.81
C CYS A 85 -16.70 -9.50 3.05
N LEU A 86 -16.86 -8.72 4.13
CA LEU A 86 -17.34 -9.21 5.42
C LEU A 86 -18.84 -9.44 5.50
N TYR A 87 -19.65 -8.60 4.85
CA TYR A 87 -21.11 -8.65 4.98
C TYR A 87 -21.83 -9.25 3.77
N HIS A 88 -21.19 -9.26 2.59
CA HIS A 88 -21.81 -9.74 1.36
C HIS A 88 -21.03 -10.89 0.70
N GLY A 89 -19.90 -11.31 1.27
CA GLY A 89 -19.05 -12.37 0.71
C GLY A 89 -18.49 -12.01 -0.67
N LYS A 90 -18.34 -10.72 -0.99
CA LYS A 90 -17.83 -10.25 -2.29
C LYS A 90 -16.40 -9.73 -2.16
N GLY A 91 -15.56 -10.05 -3.14
CA GLY A 91 -14.17 -9.64 -3.19
C GLY A 91 -13.22 -10.78 -2.83
N LYS A 92 -11.93 -10.47 -2.75
CA LYS A 92 -10.87 -11.42 -2.37
C LYS A 92 -9.97 -10.76 -1.34
N ALA A 93 -9.63 -11.48 -0.28
CA ALA A 93 -8.75 -10.98 0.78
C ALA A 93 -7.39 -10.53 0.21
N ASP A 94 -6.79 -11.29 -0.71
CA ASP A 94 -5.54 -10.92 -1.38
C ASP A 94 -5.60 -9.54 -2.06
N ALA A 95 -6.74 -9.21 -2.69
CA ALA A 95 -6.91 -7.92 -3.34
C ALA A 95 -7.02 -6.76 -2.33
N LEU A 96 -7.56 -7.02 -1.13
CA LEU A 96 -7.56 -6.03 -0.04
C LEU A 96 -6.13 -5.80 0.45
N VAL A 97 -5.33 -6.85 0.60
CA VAL A 97 -3.92 -6.76 1.03
C VAL A 97 -3.07 -6.01 0.01
N GLU A 98 -3.22 -6.31 -1.29
CA GLU A 98 -2.51 -5.62 -2.37
C GLU A 98 -2.79 -4.11 -2.36
N GLU A 99 -4.06 -3.72 -2.21
CA GLU A 99 -4.44 -2.32 -2.18
C GLU A 99 -4.04 -1.64 -0.87
N ALA A 100 -4.14 -2.34 0.27
CA ALA A 100 -3.62 -1.86 1.55
C ALA A 100 -2.12 -1.56 1.48
N ASN A 101 -1.32 -2.48 0.92
CA ASN A 101 0.11 -2.29 0.73
C ASN A 101 0.44 -1.04 -0.10
N ARG A 102 -0.33 -0.78 -1.17
CA ARG A 102 -0.17 0.45 -1.97
C ARG A 102 -0.44 1.74 -1.19
N LEU A 103 -1.36 1.70 -0.24
CA LEU A 103 -1.79 2.88 0.51
C LEU A 103 -0.99 3.12 1.81
N ARG A 104 -0.07 2.23 2.20
CA ARG A 104 0.75 2.40 3.42
C ARG A 104 1.49 3.74 3.45
N ASN A 105 2.26 4.04 2.40
CA ASN A 105 2.99 5.31 2.28
C ASN A 105 2.07 6.53 2.31
N TYR A 106 0.87 6.38 1.73
CA TYR A 106 -0.13 7.44 1.74
C TYR A 106 -0.59 7.74 3.18
N VAL A 107 -0.80 6.70 4.00
CA VAL A 107 -1.21 6.81 5.41
C VAL A 107 -0.07 7.38 6.28
N GLU A 108 1.16 6.89 6.13
CA GLU A 108 2.34 7.44 6.82
C GLU A 108 2.59 8.93 6.49
N GLY A 109 2.05 9.39 5.37
CA GLY A 109 2.08 10.77 4.92
C GLY A 109 1.21 11.76 5.70
N GLN A 110 0.21 11.28 6.45
CA GLN A 110 -0.85 12.13 7.04
C GLN A 110 -0.50 12.69 8.42
N SER A 111 -1.36 13.56 8.96
CA SER A 111 -1.29 14.00 10.36
C SER A 111 -1.49 12.83 11.34
N CYS A 112 -1.11 12.98 12.60
CA CYS A 112 -1.14 11.90 13.60
C CYS A 112 -2.51 11.17 13.67
N THR A 113 -3.61 11.92 13.80
CA THR A 113 -4.97 11.36 13.88
C THR A 113 -5.45 10.71 12.58
N GLU A 114 -5.22 11.37 11.44
CA GLU A 114 -5.61 10.85 10.12
C GLU A 114 -4.82 9.57 9.79
N SER A 115 -3.52 9.57 10.10
CA SER A 115 -2.62 8.43 9.93
C SER A 115 -3.08 7.24 10.77
N MET A 116 -3.39 7.44 12.06
CA MET A 116 -3.89 6.37 12.93
C MET A 116 -5.18 5.73 12.42
N ALA A 117 -6.16 6.54 11.99
CA ALA A 117 -7.38 5.99 11.43
C ALA A 117 -7.10 5.29 10.08
N GLY A 118 -6.19 5.81 9.25
CA GLY A 118 -5.69 5.17 8.02
C GLY A 118 -5.12 3.78 8.29
N TRP A 119 -4.25 3.68 9.28
CA TRP A 119 -3.64 2.43 9.72
C TRP A 119 -4.66 1.44 10.27
N ALA A 120 -5.76 1.90 10.89
CA ALA A 120 -6.86 1.02 11.28
C ALA A 120 -7.44 0.29 10.04
N VAL A 121 -7.62 0.97 8.91
CA VAL A 121 -8.13 0.33 7.68
C VAL A 121 -7.11 -0.59 7.02
N ILE A 122 -5.82 -0.23 7.06
CA ILE A 122 -4.74 -1.11 6.59
C ILE A 122 -4.69 -2.39 7.43
N SER A 123 -4.68 -2.26 8.77
CA SER A 123 -4.69 -3.35 9.73
C SER A 123 -5.92 -4.26 9.54
N LEU A 124 -7.11 -3.69 9.27
CA LEU A 124 -8.32 -4.47 8.97
C LEU A 124 -8.13 -5.37 7.74
N CYS A 125 -7.50 -4.86 6.68
CA CYS A 125 -7.30 -5.65 5.46
C CYS A 125 -6.38 -6.85 5.71
N TYR A 126 -5.35 -6.67 6.53
CA TYR A 126 -4.49 -7.79 6.96
C TYR A 126 -5.27 -8.76 7.85
N SER A 127 -6.04 -8.25 8.82
CA SER A 127 -6.86 -9.06 9.73
C SER A 127 -7.92 -9.90 8.99
N ILE A 128 -8.44 -9.42 7.86
CA ILE A 128 -9.38 -10.18 7.03
C ILE A 128 -8.65 -11.33 6.33
N ALA A 129 -7.44 -11.08 5.83
CA ALA A 129 -6.66 -12.04 5.07
C ALA A 129 -6.02 -13.13 5.94
N ASP A 130 -5.63 -12.80 7.16
CA ASP A 130 -5.06 -13.73 8.14
C ASP A 130 -6.10 -14.34 9.08
N HIS A 131 -7.39 -14.12 8.83
CA HIS A 131 -8.47 -14.63 9.69
C HIS A 131 -8.40 -14.16 11.16
N ALA A 132 -7.93 -12.93 11.39
CA ALA A 132 -7.76 -12.29 12.69
C ALA A 132 -6.75 -13.01 13.62
N ASP A 133 -5.87 -13.82 13.04
CA ASP A 133 -4.83 -14.57 13.76
C ASP A 133 -3.96 -13.62 14.60
N ALA A 134 -3.61 -12.44 14.06
CA ALA A 134 -2.83 -11.41 14.76
C ALA A 134 -3.48 -10.84 16.04
N MET A 135 -4.74 -11.17 16.31
CA MET A 135 -5.43 -10.85 17.58
C MET A 135 -5.77 -12.10 18.39
N LEU A 136 -6.13 -13.19 17.72
CA LEU A 136 -6.62 -14.40 18.37
C LEU A 136 -5.50 -15.33 18.84
N GLU A 137 -4.36 -15.33 18.15
CA GLU A 137 -3.19 -16.17 18.43
C GLU A 137 -1.91 -15.34 18.28
N ILE A 138 -1.74 -14.33 19.14
CA ILE A 138 -0.55 -13.47 19.14
C ILE A 138 0.69 -14.32 19.46
N ASP A 139 1.65 -14.33 18.53
CA ASP A 139 2.91 -15.04 18.68
C ASP A 139 3.70 -14.52 19.89
N GLU A 140 4.22 -15.46 20.69
CA GLU A 140 5.04 -15.17 21.88
C GLU A 140 4.37 -14.26 22.93
N TYR A 141 3.04 -14.17 22.94
CA TYR A 141 2.31 -13.29 23.86
C TYR A 141 2.37 -13.77 25.32
N GLU A 142 2.97 -12.96 26.20
CA GLU A 142 3.08 -13.23 27.64
C GLU A 142 2.13 -12.36 28.49
N GLY A 143 1.23 -11.60 27.85
CA GLY A 143 0.25 -10.74 28.51
C GLY A 143 0.63 -9.25 28.53
N GLU A 144 1.57 -8.85 27.66
CA GLU A 144 1.95 -7.46 27.45
C GLU A 144 0.76 -6.62 26.94
N ASP A 145 0.86 -5.29 27.06
CA ASP A 145 -0.11 -4.34 26.50
C ASP A 145 0.45 -3.71 25.22
N ASP A 146 -0.37 -2.98 24.47
CA ASP A 146 -0.02 -2.50 23.12
C ASP A 146 1.30 -1.70 23.07
N GLY A 147 1.63 -0.97 24.14
CA GLY A 147 2.85 -0.18 24.25
C GLY A 147 4.16 -0.99 24.28
N ALA A 148 4.10 -2.32 24.41
CA ALA A 148 5.26 -3.19 24.32
C ALA A 148 5.62 -3.57 22.86
N PHE A 149 4.73 -3.26 21.92
CA PHE A 149 4.84 -3.66 20.53
C PHE A 149 5.12 -2.47 19.61
N GLU A 150 5.80 -2.74 18.50
CA GLU A 150 5.95 -1.79 17.40
C GLU A 150 4.63 -1.60 16.65
N TYR A 151 4.46 -0.45 16.00
CA TYR A 151 3.17 -0.10 15.40
C TYR A 151 2.75 -1.04 14.26
N GLU A 152 3.69 -1.73 13.60
CA GLU A 152 3.41 -2.67 12.52
C GLU A 152 2.55 -3.87 12.95
N VAL A 153 2.54 -4.22 14.25
CA VAL A 153 1.77 -5.36 14.77
C VAL A 153 0.54 -4.94 15.58
N TRP A 154 0.25 -3.65 15.68
CA TRP A 154 -0.92 -3.17 16.39
C TRP A 154 -2.24 -3.56 15.69
N ASN A 155 -3.25 -3.87 16.50
CA ASN A 155 -4.55 -4.27 16.01
C ASN A 155 -5.42 -3.06 15.60
N THR A 156 -6.42 -3.35 14.76
CA THR A 156 -7.31 -2.34 14.15
C THR A 156 -8.06 -1.49 15.19
N ASP A 157 -8.55 -2.13 16.24
CA ASP A 157 -9.27 -1.48 17.34
C ASP A 157 -8.37 -0.52 18.13
N PHE A 158 -7.10 -0.89 18.36
CA PHE A 158 -6.15 -0.01 19.05
C PHE A 158 -5.84 1.24 18.22
N PHE A 159 -5.54 1.08 16.91
CA PHE A 159 -5.38 2.21 15.98
C PHE A 159 -6.60 3.14 15.97
N ALA A 160 -7.80 2.57 15.90
CA ALA A 160 -9.03 3.35 15.96
C ALA A 160 -9.20 4.07 17.32
N SER A 161 -8.86 3.41 18.44
CA SER A 161 -8.94 4.06 19.75
C SER A 161 -8.02 5.29 19.84
N MET A 162 -6.81 5.20 19.29
CA MET A 162 -5.86 6.30 19.27
C MET A 162 -6.31 7.41 18.33
N ALA A 163 -6.87 7.08 17.16
CA ALA A 163 -7.45 8.08 16.28
C ALA A 163 -8.61 8.83 16.96
N PHE A 164 -9.50 8.10 17.64
CA PHE A 164 -10.65 8.70 18.32
C PHE A 164 -10.25 9.60 19.50
N ALA A 165 -9.27 9.16 20.29
CA ALA A 165 -8.75 9.91 21.42
C ALA A 165 -7.75 11.01 21.01
N GLY A 166 -7.17 10.93 19.82
CA GLY A 166 -6.17 11.86 19.31
C GLY A 166 -4.76 11.61 19.86
N GLY A 167 -4.37 10.36 20.14
CA GLY A 167 -3.01 10.05 20.60
C GLY A 167 -2.82 8.70 21.31
N ASN A 168 -1.56 8.34 21.52
CA ASN A 168 -1.14 7.07 22.12
C ASN A 168 -1.23 7.09 23.68
N PRO A 169 -1.97 6.16 24.31
CA PRO A 169 -2.13 6.08 25.77
C PRO A 169 -0.84 5.84 26.57
N PHE A 170 0.18 5.26 25.97
CA PHE A 170 1.40 4.82 26.67
C PHE A 170 2.50 5.90 26.72
N VAL A 171 2.24 7.05 26.09
CA VAL A 171 3.11 8.23 26.11
C VAL A 171 2.33 9.50 26.50
N ASP A 172 1.23 9.33 27.23
CA ASP A 172 0.37 10.40 27.75
C ASP A 172 -0.20 11.35 26.68
N GLU A 173 -0.44 10.85 25.47
CA GLU A 173 -1.07 11.59 24.39
C GLU A 173 -2.59 11.32 24.31
N GLY A 174 -3.32 12.26 23.73
CA GLY A 174 -4.77 12.16 23.50
C GLY A 174 -5.63 12.38 24.74
N ASP A 175 -6.95 12.28 24.54
CA ASP A 175 -7.96 12.49 25.58
C ASP A 175 -8.41 11.15 26.20
N ALA A 176 -8.09 10.95 27.48
CA ALA A 176 -8.47 9.75 28.23
C ALA A 176 -10.00 9.56 28.32
N GLY A 177 -10.78 10.64 28.39
CA GLY A 177 -12.24 10.60 28.39
C GLY A 177 -12.81 10.07 27.08
N LYS A 178 -12.30 10.58 25.95
CA LYS A 178 -12.66 10.06 24.62
C LYS A 178 -12.21 8.61 24.43
N ARG A 179 -11.06 8.23 24.98
CA ARG A 179 -10.60 6.84 24.95
C ARG A 179 -11.57 5.91 25.70
N ARG A 180 -12.04 6.31 26.89
CA ARG A 180 -13.10 5.58 27.62
C ARG A 180 -14.40 5.50 26.82
N GLU A 181 -14.80 6.59 26.17
CA GLU A 181 -15.98 6.60 25.30
C GLU A 181 -15.85 5.57 24.17
N PHE A 182 -14.70 5.55 23.49
CA PHE A 182 -14.42 4.58 22.42
C PHE A 182 -14.50 3.14 22.92
N TRP A 183 -13.83 2.81 24.02
CA TRP A 183 -13.83 1.43 24.51
C TRP A 183 -15.17 0.98 25.06
N ASN A 184 -15.94 1.87 25.70
CA ASN A 184 -17.31 1.56 26.09
C ASN A 184 -18.21 1.30 24.86
N TRP A 185 -18.08 2.12 23.80
CA TRP A 185 -18.77 1.90 22.53
C TRP A 185 -18.32 0.60 21.83
N TYR A 186 -17.04 0.27 21.91
CA TYR A 186 -16.48 -0.98 21.37
C TYR A 186 -17.13 -2.19 22.03
N LEU A 187 -17.28 -2.19 23.36
CA LEU A 187 -17.95 -3.27 24.08
C LEU A 187 -19.43 -3.42 23.68
N ASP A 188 -20.15 -2.31 23.51
CA ASP A 188 -21.53 -2.32 22.99
C ASP A 188 -21.61 -2.89 21.57
N THR A 189 -20.62 -2.57 20.74
CA THR A 189 -20.51 -3.06 19.36
C THR A 189 -20.28 -4.56 19.31
N VAL A 190 -19.33 -5.07 20.11
CA VAL A 190 -19.08 -6.51 20.26
C VAL A 190 -20.36 -7.23 20.70
N GLU A 191 -21.05 -6.73 21.74
CA GLU A 191 -22.29 -7.34 22.21
C GLU A 191 -23.37 -7.39 21.13
N THR A 192 -23.51 -6.29 20.39
CA THR A 192 -24.51 -6.17 19.33
C THR A 192 -24.22 -7.13 18.18
N LEU A 193 -22.97 -7.19 17.69
CA LEU A 193 -22.59 -8.07 16.58
C LEU A 193 -22.67 -9.56 16.95
N CYS A 194 -22.36 -9.92 18.20
CA CYS A 194 -22.57 -11.28 18.69
C CYS A 194 -24.04 -11.71 18.67
N ARG A 195 -24.98 -10.76 18.76
CA ARG A 195 -26.44 -11.03 18.67
C ARG A 195 -26.97 -10.92 17.24
N LYS A 196 -26.44 -10.00 16.44
CA LYS A 196 -26.88 -9.69 15.08
C LYS A 196 -25.70 -9.22 14.22
N SER A 197 -25.21 -10.09 13.36
CA SER A 197 -24.00 -9.87 12.55
C SER A 197 -24.25 -9.67 11.05
N ASP A 198 -25.51 -9.72 10.59
CA ASP A 198 -25.83 -9.75 9.15
C ASP A 198 -25.76 -8.37 8.47
N VAL A 199 -25.77 -7.28 9.24
CA VAL A 199 -25.84 -5.92 8.71
C VAL A 199 -24.85 -5.02 9.45
N PRO A 200 -24.09 -4.16 8.74
CA PRO A 200 -23.26 -3.13 9.35
C PRO A 200 -24.00 -2.27 10.38
N LEU A 201 -23.35 -1.94 11.49
CA LEU A 201 -23.93 -1.03 12.50
C LEU A 201 -23.80 0.43 12.05
N ILE A 202 -22.63 0.79 11.52
CA ILE A 202 -22.35 2.06 10.88
C ILE A 202 -22.36 1.84 9.37
N ARG A 203 -23.12 2.67 8.65
CA ARG A 203 -23.17 2.62 7.19
C ARG A 203 -22.17 3.60 6.60
N ILE A 204 -21.29 3.10 5.73
CA ILE A 204 -20.47 3.92 4.84
C ILE A 204 -20.97 3.69 3.43
N ASP A 205 -21.42 4.77 2.77
CA ASP A 205 -21.73 4.68 1.35
C ASP A 205 -20.43 4.62 0.54
N ALA A 206 -20.42 3.94 -0.60
CA ALA A 206 -19.29 4.05 -1.52
C ALA A 206 -19.14 5.52 -1.98
N PRO A 207 -17.91 6.01 -2.19
CA PRO A 207 -17.72 7.31 -2.80
C PRO A 207 -18.40 7.31 -4.18
N LYS A 208 -19.10 8.40 -4.50
CA LYS A 208 -19.66 8.58 -5.85
C LYS A 208 -18.50 8.40 -6.83
N LYS A 209 -18.71 7.62 -7.90
CA LYS A 209 -17.80 7.60 -9.04
C LYS A 209 -17.69 9.04 -9.56
N LYS A 210 -16.69 9.78 -9.11
CA LYS A 210 -16.17 10.89 -9.91
C LYS A 210 -15.53 10.22 -11.11
N GLU A 211 -15.91 10.65 -12.31
CA GLU A 211 -15.04 10.42 -13.46
C GLU A 211 -13.66 10.92 -13.02
N VAL A 212 -12.66 10.05 -13.06
CA VAL A 212 -11.28 10.47 -12.83
C VAL A 212 -11.04 11.51 -13.91
N GLU A 213 -11.04 12.79 -13.53
CA GLU A 213 -10.47 13.82 -14.40
C GLU A 213 -9.02 13.37 -14.60
N GLN A 214 -8.77 12.72 -15.73
CA GLN A 214 -7.42 12.56 -16.19
C GLN A 214 -6.94 13.99 -16.41
N ASN A 215 -6.10 14.48 -15.51
CA ASN A 215 -5.37 15.71 -15.79
C ASN A 215 -4.71 15.50 -17.15
N THR A 216 -5.09 16.33 -18.12
CA THR A 216 -4.45 16.33 -19.42
C THR A 216 -3.01 16.72 -19.20
N ILE A 217 -2.11 15.74 -19.21
CA ILE A 217 -0.69 15.98 -19.04
C ILE A 217 -0.23 16.86 -20.21
N PRO A 218 0.42 18.01 -19.96
CA PRO A 218 0.90 18.85 -21.05
C PRO A 218 1.90 18.12 -21.93
N GLN A 219 2.02 18.55 -23.18
CA GLN A 219 3.02 18.00 -24.08
C GLN A 219 4.43 18.36 -23.60
N ARG A 220 5.29 17.35 -23.52
CA ARG A 220 6.69 17.51 -23.12
C ARG A 220 7.55 18.08 -24.24
N THR A 221 8.54 18.89 -23.87
CA THR A 221 9.55 19.48 -24.74
C THR A 221 10.86 18.71 -24.75
N GLN A 222 11.08 17.81 -23.79
CA GLN A 222 12.24 16.92 -23.75
C GLN A 222 12.39 16.10 -25.05
N THR A 223 13.64 15.92 -25.49
CA THR A 223 13.98 15.15 -26.69
C THR A 223 15.25 14.32 -26.50
N TYR A 224 15.26 13.13 -27.11
CA TYR A 224 16.44 12.28 -27.20
C TYR A 224 17.30 12.58 -28.44
N GLN A 225 16.85 13.47 -29.33
CA GLN A 225 17.47 13.71 -30.64
C GLN A 225 18.71 14.63 -30.58
N THR A 226 19.29 14.83 -29.40
CA THR A 226 20.54 15.57 -29.28
C THR A 226 21.71 14.69 -29.71
N PRO A 227 22.80 15.23 -30.31
CA PRO A 227 23.94 14.42 -30.72
C PRO A 227 24.54 13.58 -29.58
N ALA A 228 24.58 14.14 -28.36
CA ALA A 228 25.10 13.45 -27.18
C ALA A 228 24.24 12.24 -26.78
N ILE A 229 22.92 12.39 -26.79
CA ILE A 229 22.00 11.29 -26.44
C ILE A 229 21.97 10.24 -27.56
N LEU A 230 21.98 10.66 -28.83
CA LEU A 230 22.01 9.74 -29.97
C LEU A 230 23.28 8.87 -29.98
N SER A 231 24.44 9.42 -29.64
CA SER A 231 25.68 8.64 -29.49
C SER A 231 25.52 7.53 -28.44
N LYS A 232 24.94 7.86 -27.29
CA LYS A 232 24.70 6.90 -26.20
C LYS A 232 23.68 5.83 -26.56
N ILE A 233 22.62 6.20 -27.28
CA ILE A 233 21.65 5.24 -27.81
C ILE A 233 22.34 4.27 -28.78
N GLN A 234 23.23 4.77 -29.63
CA GLN A 234 24.00 3.93 -30.53
C GLN A 234 24.90 2.96 -29.76
N GLU A 235 25.59 3.40 -28.71
CA GLU A 235 26.40 2.52 -27.85
C GLU A 235 25.57 1.40 -27.21
N VAL A 236 24.33 1.69 -26.79
CA VAL A 236 23.40 0.68 -26.26
C VAL A 236 23.00 -0.33 -27.33
N ILE A 237 22.72 0.12 -28.55
CA ILE A 237 22.38 -0.73 -29.71
C ILE A 237 23.56 -1.61 -30.09
N ASP A 238 24.75 -1.04 -30.24
CA ASP A 238 25.98 -1.75 -30.60
C ASP A 238 26.31 -2.83 -29.57
N SER A 239 26.11 -2.52 -28.28
CA SER A 239 26.28 -3.50 -27.20
C SER A 239 25.32 -4.69 -27.34
N ALA A 240 24.06 -4.43 -27.68
CA ALA A 240 23.06 -5.48 -27.88
C ALA A 240 23.38 -6.35 -29.11
N LEU A 241 23.78 -5.74 -30.22
CA LEU A 241 24.19 -6.45 -31.45
C LEU A 241 25.42 -7.33 -31.20
N MET A 242 26.46 -6.78 -30.57
CA MET A 242 27.67 -7.53 -30.23
C MET A 242 27.36 -8.75 -29.35
N LEU A 243 26.47 -8.60 -28.35
CA LEU A 243 26.06 -9.70 -27.48
C LEU A 243 25.21 -10.73 -28.22
N TYR A 244 24.34 -10.27 -29.12
CA TYR A 244 23.57 -11.16 -29.97
C TYR A 244 24.51 -11.99 -30.83
N ASP A 245 25.35 -11.38 -31.67
CA ASP A 245 26.27 -12.06 -32.60
C ASP A 245 27.20 -13.05 -31.91
N LYS A 246 27.60 -12.75 -30.66
CA LYS A 246 28.46 -13.62 -29.85
C LYS A 246 27.75 -14.88 -29.38
N ASP A 247 26.50 -14.76 -28.96
CA ASP A 247 25.73 -15.87 -28.37
C ASP A 247 24.86 -16.60 -29.41
N TYR A 248 24.50 -15.91 -30.49
CA TYR A 248 23.57 -16.31 -31.53
C TYR A 248 24.08 -15.83 -32.89
N ASN A 249 24.24 -16.74 -33.85
CA ASN A 249 24.74 -16.42 -35.19
C ASN A 249 23.70 -16.80 -36.26
N ASP A 250 22.45 -16.46 -35.99
CA ASP A 250 21.27 -16.78 -36.79
C ASP A 250 20.36 -15.54 -36.96
N LYS A 251 19.40 -15.64 -37.88
CA LYS A 251 18.49 -14.54 -38.19
C LYS A 251 17.57 -14.23 -37.00
N TRP A 252 17.23 -12.95 -36.88
CA TRP A 252 16.28 -12.43 -35.91
C TRP A 252 15.30 -11.49 -36.60
N ASP A 253 14.10 -11.37 -36.04
CA ASP A 253 13.05 -10.49 -36.58
C ASP A 253 13.11 -9.10 -35.95
N LYS A 254 13.43 -9.02 -34.65
CA LYS A 254 13.54 -7.78 -33.89
C LYS A 254 14.38 -7.99 -32.63
N ILE A 255 15.14 -6.98 -32.22
CA ILE A 255 15.75 -6.90 -30.88
C ILE A 255 15.03 -5.82 -30.08
N ILE A 256 14.64 -6.14 -28.85
CA ILE A 256 13.97 -5.23 -27.92
C ILE A 256 14.90 -4.98 -26.73
N ILE A 257 15.31 -3.72 -26.56
CA ILE A 257 16.06 -3.25 -25.40
C ILE A 257 15.11 -2.42 -24.58
N SER A 258 14.98 -2.74 -23.30
CA SER A 258 14.01 -2.08 -22.43
C SER A 258 14.64 -1.72 -21.10
N THR A 259 14.42 -0.50 -20.63
CA THR A 259 14.95 -0.04 -19.34
C THR A 259 13.85 0.61 -18.51
N ARG A 260 13.63 0.09 -17.30
CA ARG A 260 12.61 0.61 -16.37
C ARG A 260 13.23 1.11 -15.07
N CYS A 261 12.50 1.96 -14.36
CA CYS A 261 12.90 2.46 -13.05
C CYS A 261 12.53 1.50 -11.92
N MET A 262 13.37 1.54 -10.88
CA MET A 262 13.30 0.79 -9.64
C MET A 262 13.81 1.71 -8.53
N ALA A 263 13.55 1.41 -7.27
CA ALA A 263 13.98 2.17 -6.09
C ALA A 263 15.50 2.28 -6.03
N VAL A 264 16.21 1.24 -6.48
CA VAL A 264 17.68 1.16 -6.48
C VAL A 264 18.33 1.66 -7.79
N GLY A 265 17.55 2.11 -8.78
CA GLY A 265 18.08 2.59 -10.07
C GLY A 265 17.31 2.07 -11.28
N LEU A 266 17.97 1.96 -12.43
CA LEU A 266 17.37 1.37 -13.62
C LEU A 266 17.51 -0.16 -13.64
N ARG A 267 16.61 -0.84 -14.33
CA ARG A 267 16.78 -2.25 -14.70
C ARG A 267 16.59 -2.38 -16.19
N ALA A 268 17.58 -2.99 -16.83
CA ALA A 268 17.60 -3.17 -18.27
C ALA A 268 17.37 -4.65 -18.63
N LYS A 269 16.61 -4.90 -19.69
CA LYS A 269 16.32 -6.21 -20.25
C LYS A 269 16.48 -6.16 -21.76
N ASN A 270 17.19 -7.14 -22.29
CA ASN A 270 17.25 -7.41 -23.72
C ASN A 270 16.41 -8.65 -24.04
N ALA A 271 15.67 -8.57 -25.14
CA ALA A 271 14.96 -9.69 -25.73
C ALA A 271 15.16 -9.69 -27.25
N VAL A 272 15.08 -10.87 -27.84
CA VAL A 272 15.07 -11.04 -29.29
C VAL A 272 13.80 -11.76 -29.70
N ILE A 273 13.17 -11.30 -30.78
CA ILE A 273 12.05 -11.96 -31.40
C ILE A 273 12.56 -12.82 -32.55
N LYS A 274 12.22 -14.11 -32.52
CA LYS A 274 12.51 -15.07 -33.60
C LYS A 274 11.26 -15.86 -33.92
N GLU A 275 10.84 -15.85 -35.19
CA GLU A 275 9.63 -16.54 -35.66
C GLU A 275 8.39 -16.17 -34.83
N GLY A 276 8.34 -14.90 -34.39
CA GLY A 276 7.26 -14.39 -33.53
C GLY A 276 7.35 -14.77 -32.04
N GLN A 277 8.40 -15.46 -31.59
CA GLN A 277 8.61 -15.82 -30.17
C GLN A 277 9.68 -14.94 -29.51
N GLU A 278 9.42 -14.51 -28.27
CA GLU A 278 10.37 -13.73 -27.48
C GLU A 278 11.35 -14.65 -26.73
N HIS A 279 12.65 -14.40 -26.92
CA HIS A 279 13.72 -15.05 -26.20
C HIS A 279 14.55 -14.02 -25.42
N ARG A 280 14.87 -14.34 -24.16
CA ARG A 280 15.70 -13.47 -23.32
C ARG A 280 17.15 -13.47 -23.82
N MET A 281 17.72 -12.27 -23.95
CA MET A 281 19.12 -12.07 -24.35
C MET A 281 19.94 -11.52 -23.17
N LYS A 282 21.25 -11.78 -23.19
CA LYS A 282 22.18 -11.15 -22.23
C LYS A 282 22.21 -9.63 -22.44
N ILE A 283 22.63 -8.93 -21.39
CA ILE A 283 22.75 -7.48 -21.39
C ILE A 283 24.08 -7.07 -20.78
N SER A 284 24.73 -6.06 -21.35
CA SER A 284 25.93 -5.47 -20.77
C SER A 284 25.56 -4.64 -19.56
N LEU A 285 26.36 -4.73 -18.50
CA LEU A 285 26.18 -3.92 -17.29
C LEU A 285 26.28 -2.42 -17.60
N GLN A 286 27.08 -2.03 -18.60
CA GLN A 286 27.25 -0.63 -19.01
C GLN A 286 25.97 0.02 -19.55
N VAL A 287 25.03 -0.79 -20.07
CA VAL A 287 23.74 -0.28 -20.57
C VAL A 287 22.97 0.42 -19.44
N PHE A 288 23.11 -0.04 -18.19
CA PHE A 288 22.50 0.63 -17.04
C PHE A 288 23.01 2.06 -16.89
N ASP A 289 24.34 2.25 -16.90
CA ASP A 289 24.97 3.55 -16.69
C ASP A 289 24.61 4.51 -17.83
N ILE A 290 24.72 4.04 -19.07
CA ILE A 290 24.41 4.83 -20.27
C ILE A 290 22.94 5.27 -20.28
N MET A 291 22.01 4.38 -19.95
CA MET A 291 20.59 4.72 -19.91
C MET A 291 20.23 5.66 -18.75
N ASN A 292 20.92 5.56 -17.62
CA ASN A 292 20.77 6.50 -16.50
C ASN A 292 21.30 7.89 -16.87
N ASP A 293 22.38 7.96 -17.65
CA ASP A 293 22.90 9.22 -18.19
C ASP A 293 21.94 9.84 -19.22
N ILE A 294 21.39 9.05 -20.14
CA ILE A 294 20.34 9.50 -21.07
C ILE A 294 19.15 10.07 -20.29
N LYS A 295 18.69 9.35 -19.27
CA LYS A 295 17.59 9.79 -18.40
C LYS A 295 17.88 11.15 -17.76
N LYS A 296 19.07 11.29 -17.18
CA LYS A 296 19.51 12.53 -16.52
C LYS A 296 19.63 13.68 -17.52
N GLU A 297 20.17 13.44 -18.70
CA GLU A 297 20.29 14.46 -19.75
C GLU A 297 18.93 14.92 -20.25
N MET A 298 17.99 14.00 -20.51
CA MET A 298 16.62 14.35 -20.89
C MET A 298 15.92 15.15 -19.78
N TYR A 299 15.98 14.69 -18.54
CA TYR A 299 15.41 15.39 -17.39
C TYR A 299 15.95 16.82 -17.24
N ASN A 300 17.25 17.02 -17.49
CA ASN A 300 17.87 18.34 -17.39
C ASN A 300 17.44 19.32 -18.49
N GLN A 301 16.82 18.86 -19.58
CA GLN A 301 16.28 19.75 -20.61
C GLN A 301 15.05 20.52 -20.09
N ALA A 302 14.19 19.86 -19.31
CA ALA A 302 13.01 20.46 -18.70
C ALA A 302 12.61 19.67 -17.44
N LYS A 303 13.08 20.13 -16.27
CA LYS A 303 12.91 19.38 -15.01
C LYS A 303 11.46 19.29 -14.56
N GLU A 304 10.69 20.36 -14.77
CA GLU A 304 9.26 20.43 -14.43
C GLU A 304 8.42 19.33 -15.11
N GLU A 305 8.86 18.83 -16.27
CA GLU A 305 8.20 17.75 -17.02
C GLU A 305 8.48 16.34 -16.45
N GLY A 306 9.49 16.23 -15.58
CA GLY A 306 9.93 14.99 -14.94
C GLY A 306 10.72 14.05 -15.83
N ALA A 307 11.12 12.91 -15.28
CA ALA A 307 11.86 11.89 -16.03
C ALA A 307 10.97 10.71 -16.43
N TRP A 308 11.36 9.95 -17.45
CA TRP A 308 10.60 8.78 -17.91
C TRP A 308 10.76 7.58 -16.96
N PHE A 309 9.74 6.73 -16.87
CA PHE A 309 9.75 5.48 -16.09
C PHE A 309 10.24 4.28 -16.87
N TYR A 310 9.90 4.23 -18.16
CA TYR A 310 10.20 3.08 -18.99
C TYR A 310 10.60 3.53 -20.38
N CYS A 311 11.72 2.99 -20.87
CA CYS A 311 12.19 3.20 -22.22
C CYS A 311 12.20 1.86 -22.96
N ILE A 312 11.77 1.89 -24.22
CA ILE A 312 11.75 0.74 -25.13
C ILE A 312 12.43 1.17 -26.42
N ILE A 313 13.49 0.45 -26.81
CA ILE A 313 14.15 0.56 -28.11
C ILE A 313 13.85 -0.72 -28.87
N GLU A 314 13.23 -0.59 -30.03
CA GLU A 314 12.93 -1.68 -30.95
C GLU A 314 13.82 -1.55 -32.18
N LEU A 315 14.73 -2.50 -32.36
CA LEU A 315 15.70 -2.57 -33.45
C LEU A 315 15.26 -3.60 -34.49
N ASN A 316 15.25 -3.19 -35.76
CA ASN A 316 14.92 -4.03 -36.90
C ASN A 316 16.18 -4.59 -37.59
N PRO A 317 16.07 -5.67 -38.38
CA PRO A 317 17.22 -6.32 -39.04
C PRO A 317 17.99 -5.43 -40.02
N ASP A 318 17.35 -4.38 -40.54
CA ASP A 318 17.97 -3.36 -41.39
C ASP A 318 18.70 -2.26 -40.58
N LEU A 319 18.86 -2.47 -39.27
CA LEU A 319 19.47 -1.57 -38.29
C LEU A 319 18.70 -0.26 -38.05
N THR A 320 17.49 -0.13 -38.61
CA THR A 320 16.59 0.95 -38.21
C THR A 320 16.03 0.66 -36.82
N TYR A 321 15.79 1.70 -36.04
CA TYR A 321 15.21 1.55 -34.70
C TYR A 321 14.12 2.59 -34.44
N SER A 322 13.25 2.25 -33.49
CA SER A 322 12.34 3.19 -32.86
C SER A 322 12.58 3.19 -31.36
N ILE A 323 12.37 4.34 -30.72
CA ILE A 323 12.51 4.52 -29.29
C ILE A 323 11.26 5.18 -28.71
N ARG A 324 10.80 4.66 -27.57
CA ARG A 324 9.64 5.19 -26.84
C ARG A 324 9.99 5.38 -25.38
N PHE A 325 9.58 6.52 -24.83
CA PHE A 325 9.72 6.86 -23.41
C PHE A 325 8.33 7.00 -22.79
N ILE A 326 8.08 6.28 -21.72
CA ILE A 326 6.81 6.24 -21.00
C ILE A 326 6.98 6.98 -19.69
N TYR A 327 6.18 8.04 -19.52
CA TYR A 327 6.23 8.92 -18.35
C TYR A 327 5.01 8.77 -17.44
N ASP A 328 3.84 8.44 -18.01
CA ASP A 328 2.57 8.60 -17.29
C ASP A 328 1.62 7.40 -17.40
N ASP A 329 1.73 6.59 -18.45
CA ASP A 329 0.84 5.45 -18.63
C ASP A 329 1.31 4.25 -17.79
N LYS A 330 0.67 4.08 -16.61
CA LYS A 330 0.94 2.98 -15.69
C LYS A 330 0.79 1.60 -16.35
N SER A 331 -0.13 1.45 -17.31
CA SER A 331 -0.39 0.17 -17.97
C SER A 331 0.75 -0.29 -18.89
N GLN A 332 1.57 0.65 -19.36
CA GLN A 332 2.75 0.34 -20.17
C GLN A 332 4.00 0.07 -19.32
N ILE A 333 3.97 0.37 -18.02
CA ILE A 333 5.05 0.06 -17.09
C ILE A 333 4.88 -1.40 -16.64
N PRO A 334 5.86 -2.29 -16.85
CA PRO A 334 5.74 -3.70 -16.47
C PRO A 334 5.38 -3.88 -14.99
N GLN A 335 4.19 -4.41 -14.71
CA GLN A 335 3.67 -4.67 -13.36
C GLN A 335 4.09 -6.08 -12.88
N ASP A 336 5.37 -6.40 -12.90
CA ASP A 336 5.84 -7.63 -12.24
C ASP A 336 6.09 -7.38 -10.74
N HIS A 337 6.32 -8.46 -9.97
CA HIS A 337 6.53 -8.44 -8.51
C HIS A 337 7.70 -7.55 -8.04
N LEU A 338 8.43 -6.92 -8.95
CA LEU A 338 9.58 -6.08 -8.64
C LEU A 338 9.22 -4.60 -8.67
N VAL A 339 8.05 -4.21 -9.18
CA VAL A 339 7.63 -2.79 -9.20
C VAL A 339 6.59 -2.54 -8.11
N ASP A 340 6.98 -1.83 -7.05
CA ASP A 340 6.10 -1.47 -5.95
C ASP A 340 5.81 0.04 -5.86
N SER A 341 5.02 0.46 -4.88
CA SER A 341 4.73 1.89 -4.63
C SER A 341 5.99 2.68 -4.27
N ASP A 342 6.97 2.05 -3.62
CA ASP A 342 8.16 2.70 -3.10
C ASP A 342 9.11 3.08 -4.23
N ASP A 343 9.15 2.28 -5.31
CA ASP A 343 9.86 2.62 -6.54
C ASP A 343 9.39 3.96 -7.12
N PHE A 344 8.07 4.19 -7.16
CA PHE A 344 7.49 5.44 -7.66
C PHE A 344 7.79 6.62 -6.72
N VAL A 345 7.82 6.39 -5.42
CA VAL A 345 8.19 7.42 -4.42
C VAL A 345 9.68 7.76 -4.52
N ALA A 346 10.56 6.77 -4.63
CA ALA A 346 12.00 6.95 -4.78
C ALA A 346 12.34 7.67 -6.09
N GLU A 347 11.65 7.30 -7.17
CA GLU A 347 11.79 7.94 -8.47
C GLU A 347 11.40 9.42 -8.41
N PHE A 348 10.27 9.76 -7.76
CA PHE A 348 9.88 11.16 -7.58
C PHE A 348 10.87 11.95 -6.72
N LYS A 349 11.44 11.34 -5.68
CA LYS A 349 12.48 11.98 -4.85
C LYS A 349 13.73 12.30 -5.66
N LYS A 350 14.11 11.42 -6.59
CA LYS A 350 15.30 11.57 -7.44
C LYS A 350 15.06 12.55 -8.60
N TYR A 351 13.87 12.51 -9.19
CA TYR A 351 13.47 13.31 -10.34
C TYR A 351 12.10 13.96 -10.08
N PRO A 352 12.03 14.95 -9.16
CA PRO A 352 10.78 15.64 -8.87
C PRO A 352 10.29 16.38 -10.12
N ARG A 353 8.98 16.57 -10.20
CA ARG A 353 8.33 17.25 -11.34
C ARG A 353 7.16 18.09 -10.89
N ALA A 354 6.63 18.94 -11.77
CA ALA A 354 5.48 19.76 -11.43
C ALA A 354 4.21 18.91 -11.30
N LYS A 355 3.24 19.41 -10.53
CA LYS A 355 1.99 18.68 -10.25
C LYS A 355 1.18 18.44 -11.52
N GLU A 356 1.17 19.38 -12.45
CA GLU A 356 0.49 19.29 -13.75
C GLU A 356 1.08 18.22 -14.68
N TYR A 357 2.38 17.93 -14.56
CA TYR A 357 3.03 16.83 -15.29
C TYR A 357 2.92 15.49 -14.57
N THR A 358 2.20 15.40 -13.45
CA THR A 358 2.04 14.17 -12.66
C THR A 358 0.63 13.60 -12.81
N PRO A 359 0.44 12.36 -13.32
CA PRO A 359 -0.87 11.76 -13.48
C PRO A 359 -1.46 11.42 -12.11
N MET A 360 -2.79 11.42 -12.04
CA MET A 360 -3.53 11.22 -10.79
C MET A 360 -3.11 9.96 -10.04
N TRP A 361 -2.94 8.82 -10.73
CA TRP A 361 -2.52 7.57 -10.08
C TRP A 361 -1.17 7.70 -9.35
N TRP A 362 -0.26 8.56 -9.82
CA TRP A 362 1.03 8.76 -9.18
C TRP A 362 0.91 9.80 -8.06
N GLN A 363 0.10 10.84 -8.23
CA GLN A 363 -0.21 11.76 -7.12
C GLN A 363 -0.82 11.02 -5.93
N GLU A 364 -1.69 10.04 -6.18
CA GLU A 364 -2.28 9.14 -5.18
C GLU A 364 -1.22 8.35 -4.41
N ILE A 365 -0.19 7.83 -5.10
CA ILE A 365 0.93 7.11 -4.47
C ILE A 365 1.81 8.06 -3.65
N LEU A 366 2.08 9.27 -4.16
CA LEU A 366 2.99 10.22 -3.52
C LEU A 366 2.38 10.89 -2.27
N GLY A 367 1.06 11.04 -2.24
CA GLY A 367 0.33 11.67 -1.14
C GLY A 367 0.73 13.13 -0.88
N LYS A 368 0.37 13.63 0.31
CA LYS A 368 0.51 15.05 0.69
C LYS A 368 1.95 15.53 0.89
N LYS A 369 2.91 14.62 1.12
CA LYS A 369 4.33 14.97 1.33
C LYS A 369 5.10 15.21 0.02
N ALA A 370 4.45 15.02 -1.13
CA ALA A 370 5.04 15.25 -2.43
C ALA A 370 5.47 16.72 -2.59
N LYS A 371 6.77 16.95 -2.75
CA LYS A 371 7.34 18.26 -3.06
C LYS A 371 7.44 18.41 -4.56
N TYR A 372 6.35 18.87 -5.19
CA TYR A 372 6.34 19.17 -6.61
C TYR A 372 7.26 20.36 -6.93
N LEU A 373 7.77 20.39 -8.16
CA LEU A 373 8.42 21.58 -8.69
C LEU A 373 7.35 22.65 -8.99
N GLU A 374 7.71 23.90 -8.74
CA GLU A 374 6.90 25.08 -9.09
C GLU A 374 7.13 25.52 -10.52
#